data_AF-A0A6J4S065-F1
#
_entry.id   AF-A0A6J4S065-F1
#
_cell.length_a   1.000
_cell.length_b   1.000
_cell.length_c   1.000
_cell.angle_alpha   90.00
_cell.angle_beta   90.00
_cell.angle_gamma   90.00
#
_symmetry.space_group_name_H-M   'P 1'
#
loop_
_entity.id
_entity.type
_entity.pdbx_description
1 polymer ?
#
loop_
_entity_poly.entity_id
_entity_poly.type
_entity_poly.pdbx_seq_one_letter_code
_entity_poly.pdbx_strand_id
1 'polypeptide(L)' 'MPNIGPMELIIVLAIALIVLGPKKLPEVGRSVGKGMREFKDSISGDNRRDDDELVAGRSE' A
#
# COMPACT_ATOMS: atom_id res chain seq x y z
N MET A 1 32.10 -5.48 5.74
CA MET A 1 30.75 -5.49 5.14
C MET A 1 30.17 -4.10 5.34
N PRO A 2 29.71 -3.39 4.30
CA PRO A 2 29.06 -2.10 4.47
C PRO A 2 27.80 -2.30 5.33
N ASN A 3 27.83 -1.78 6.54
CA ASN A 3 26.68 -1.79 7.44
C ASN A 3 25.82 -0.60 7.05
N ILE A 4 24.88 -0.81 6.13
CA ILE A 4 23.85 0.19 5.80
C ILE A 4 22.97 0.37 7.03
N GLY A 5 23.36 1.31 7.87
CA GLY A 5 22.62 1.68 9.06
C GLY A 5 21.37 2.49 8.68
N PRO A 6 20.42 2.62 9.61
CA PRO A 6 19.23 3.45 9.41
C PRO A 6 19.58 4.90 9.04
N MET A 7 20.75 5.41 9.47
CA MET A 7 21.22 6.75 9.09
C MET A 7 21.56 6.85 7.59
N GLU A 8 22.25 5.85 7.05
CA GLU A 8 22.63 5.83 5.63
C GLU A 8 21.40 5.67 4.73
N LEU A 9 20.41 4.88 5.17
CA LEU A 9 19.11 4.79 4.50
C LEU A 9 18.38 6.15 4.46
N ILE A 10 18.43 6.92 5.56
CA ILE A 10 17.81 8.27 5.60
C ILE A 10 18.49 9.22 4.61
N ILE A 11 19.82 9.17 4.47
CA ILE A 11 20.54 9.99 3.48
C ILE A 11 20.11 9.63 2.06
N VAL A 12 20.07 8.34 1.73
CA VAL A 12 19.61 7.87 0.41
C VAL A 12 18.17 8.31 0.17
N LEU A 13 17.30 8.18 1.17
CA LEU A 13 15.92 8.63 1.09
C LEU A 13 15.85 10.15 0.85
N ALA A 14 16.67 10.96 1.53
CA ALA A 14 16.72 12.40 1.34
C ALA A 14 17.13 12.78 -0.09
N ILE A 15 18.13 12.10 -0.66
CA ILE A 15 18.53 12.31 -2.06
C ILE A 15 17.40 11.90 -3.01
N ALA A 16 16.79 10.74 -2.79
CA ALA A 16 15.65 10.26 -3.58
C ALA A 16 14.46 11.24 -3.51
N LEU A 17 14.20 11.82 -2.35
CA LEU A 17 13.18 12.84 -2.12
C LEU A 17 13.47 14.14 -2.86
N ILE A 18 14.73 14.52 -3.05
CA ILE A 18 15.09 15.69 -3.85
C ILE A 18 14.85 15.42 -5.34
N VAL A 19 15.21 14.22 -5.82
CA VAL A 19 15.07 13.86 -7.24
C VAL A 19 13.61 13.60 -7.62
N LEU A 20 12.86 12.83 -6.84
CA LEU A 20 11.45 12.53 -7.09
C LEU A 20 10.52 13.62 -6.54
N GLY A 21 10.91 14.33 -5.49
CA GLY A 21 10.05 15.24 -4.74
C GLY A 21 9.28 14.53 -3.61
N PRO A 22 9.17 15.14 -2.42
CA PRO A 22 8.50 14.52 -1.25
C PRO A 22 7.01 14.25 -1.46
N LYS A 23 6.37 14.99 -2.38
CA LYS A 23 4.96 14.79 -2.73
C LYS A 23 4.73 13.58 -3.64
N LYS A 24 5.73 13.16 -4.42
CA LYS A 24 5.59 12.04 -5.36
C LYS A 24 5.73 10.67 -4.68
N LEU A 25 6.51 10.56 -3.61
CA LEU A 25 6.62 9.32 -2.84
C LEU A 25 5.27 8.77 -2.33
N PRO A 26 4.41 9.56 -1.63
CA PRO A 26 3.12 9.07 -1.17
C PRO A 26 2.16 8.80 -2.33
N GLU A 27 2.27 9.53 -3.44
CA GLU A 27 1.45 9.31 -4.64
C GLU A 27 1.77 7.94 -5.29
N VAL A 28 3.06 7.65 -5.48
CA VAL A 28 3.55 6.36 -5.99
C VAL A 28 3.24 5.23 -5.00
N GLY A 29 3.43 5.45 -3.70
CA GLY A 29 3.08 4.46 -2.68
C GLY A 29 1.58 4.13 -2.66
N ARG A 30 0.71 5.12 -2.89
CA ARG A 30 -0.75 4.90 -2.98
C ARG A 30 -1.14 4.13 -4.24
N SER A 31 -0.55 4.43 -5.39
CA SER A 31 -0.85 3.71 -6.64
C SER A 31 -0.36 2.26 -6.59
N VAL A 32 0.88 2.05 -6.12
CA VAL A 32 1.44 0.72 -5.91
C VAL A 32 0.66 -0.04 -4.84
N GLY A 33 0.29 0.60 -3.73
CA GLY A 33 -0.47 -0.04 -2.64
C GLY A 33 -1.85 -0.53 -3.09
N LYS A 34 -2.56 0.24 -3.93
CA LYS A 34 -3.82 -0.21 -4.54
C LYS A 34 -3.60 -1.42 -5.45
N GLY A 35 -2.61 -1.36 -6.34
CA GLY A 35 -2.28 -2.48 -7.22
C GLY A 35 -1.85 -3.73 -6.46
N MET A 36 -1.04 -3.60 -5.41
CA MET A 36 -0.65 -4.71 -4.54
C MET A 36 -1.83 -5.30 -3.78
N ARG A 37 -2.80 -4.48 -3.35
CA ARG A 37 -4.03 -4.96 -2.71
C ARG A 37 -4.89 -5.74 -3.69
N GLU A 38 -5.14 -5.20 -4.88
CA GLU A 38 -5.92 -5.89 -5.92
C GLU A 38 -5.23 -7.18 -6.37
N PHE A 39 -3.90 -7.15 -6.52
CA PHE A 39 -3.09 -8.33 -6.80
C PHE A 39 -3.24 -9.35 -5.68
N LYS A 40 -3.02 -8.97 -4.42
CA LYS A 40 -3.19 -9.85 -3.26
C LYS A 40 -4.60 -10.43 -3.20
N ASP A 41 -5.63 -9.62 -3.37
CA ASP A 41 -7.03 -10.05 -3.32
C ASP A 41 -7.32 -11.08 -4.43
N SER A 42 -6.75 -10.89 -5.62
CA SER A 42 -6.83 -11.84 -6.75
C SER A 42 -6.08 -13.15 -6.50
N ILE A 43 -4.91 -13.10 -5.86
CA ILE A 43 -4.11 -14.32 -5.56
C ILE A 43 -4.66 -15.06 -4.35
N SER A 44 -5.14 -14.35 -3.33
CA SER A 44 -5.65 -14.95 -2.09
C SER A 44 -7.09 -15.45 -2.20
N GLY A 45 -7.80 -15.17 -3.31
CA GLY A 45 -9.19 -15.61 -3.50
C GLY A 45 -10.14 -15.07 -2.42
N ASP A 46 -9.76 -13.99 -1.76
CA ASP A 46 -10.42 -13.51 -0.55
C ASP A 46 -11.58 -12.61 -0.91
N ASN A 47 -12.68 -13.23 -1.35
CA ASN A 47 -13.96 -12.57 -1.62
C ASN A 47 -14.71 -12.27 -0.31
N ARG A 48 -14.01 -11.72 0.71
CA ARG A 48 -14.62 -11.25 1.96
C ARG A 48 -15.13 -9.84 1.75
N ARG A 49 -16.31 -9.73 1.14
CA ARG A 49 -17.12 -8.50 1.10
C ARG A 49 -18.53 -8.73 0.55
N ASP A 50 -19.25 -9.73 1.06
CA ASP A 50 -20.70 -9.89 0.81
C ASP A 50 -21.49 -10.30 2.09
N ASP A 51 -20.92 -10.16 3.30
CA ASP A 51 -21.58 -10.61 4.55
C ASP A 51 -22.30 -9.48 5.35
N ASP A 52 -22.26 -8.22 4.88
CA ASP A 52 -22.89 -7.08 5.58
C ASP A 52 -24.25 -6.64 4.97
N GLU A 53 -24.76 -7.31 3.93
CA GLU A 53 -26.05 -6.96 3.28
C GLU A 53 -27.21 -7.92 3.60
N LEU A 54 -26.95 -9.09 4.22
CA LEU A 54 -27.98 -10.12 4.46
C LEU A 54 -28.83 -9.92 5.73
N VAL A 55 -28.53 -8.92 6.59
CA VAL A 55 -29.22 -8.72 7.87
C VAL A 55 -30.34 -7.66 7.80
N ALA A 56 -30.39 -6.84 6.74
CA ALA A 56 -31.34 -5.71 6.67
C ALA A 56 -32.68 -6.02 5.94
N GLY A 57 -32.84 -7.18 5.30
CA GLY A 57 -33.94 -7.45 4.37
C GLY A 57 -34.86 -8.63 4.70
N ARG A 58 -34.86 -9.15 5.94
CA ARG A 58 -35.68 -10.32 6.34
C ARG A 58 -36.62 -10.02 7.51
N SER A 59 -37.31 -8.90 7.43
CA SER A 59 -38.39 -8.56 8.36
C SER A 59 -39.45 -7.72 7.67
N GLU A 60 -40.02 -8.25 6.58
CA GLU A 60 -41.36 -7.91 6.07
C GLU A 60 -42.04 -9.19 5.57
#